data_AF-A0A0F9U630-F1
#
_entry.id   AF-A0A0F9U630-F1
#
_cell.length_a   1.000
_cell.length_b   1.000
_cell.length_c   1.000
_cell.angle_alpha   90.00
_cell.angle_beta   90.00
_cell.angle_gamma   90.00
#
_symmetry.space_group_name_H-M   'P 1'
#
loop_
_entity.id
_entity.type
_entity.pdbx_description
1 polymer ?
#
loop_
_entity_poly.entity_id
_entity_poly.type
_entity_poly.pdbx_seq_one_letter_code
_entity_poly.pdbx_strand_id
1 'polypeptide(L)'
;MAKAIGDRFADTKRLYMYSHIRNGPNHDDFTPPRYWHFEPDGPMQFLKPVIFLTNRFSISAADCFALGMRALPHVTNLGDATSGAYSDSMGETLPNGWSVRMGNKLYFDNEGRGWEGIGTPPDLRVVNTKEDIARGVDKVLELAIEILNSGPIALQDEPSSVLNAQESLADNLEKAINTVGIDSTVKLFDSEIKPRPSTIRPIEFDWTPSLTPYSSAFASEATLRQSRFQAEKRPAYYIDIEEMDMLANRLKQQDKMREAIEVLKISVKVYPLEYRAYAGLAETYEKNGDTELAKMNYFKVMELNPRRSQREKQAYERAKEFIKKKDDK
;
A
#
# COMPACT_ATOMS: atom_id res chain seq x y z
N MET A 1 10.32 -16.28 -15.05
CA MET A 1 9.58 -17.15 -14.11
C MET A 1 8.10 -16.80 -14.06
N ALA A 2 7.71 -15.54 -13.80
CA ALA A 2 6.31 -15.11 -13.79
C ALA A 2 5.51 -15.51 -15.05
N LYS A 3 6.04 -15.24 -16.25
CA LYS A 3 5.37 -15.62 -17.51
C LYS A 3 5.12 -17.13 -17.64
N ALA A 4 6.14 -17.95 -17.37
CA ALA A 4 6.03 -19.41 -17.50
C ALA A 4 4.97 -20.04 -16.58
N ILE A 5 4.68 -19.40 -15.43
CA ILE A 5 3.60 -19.81 -14.53
C ILE A 5 2.27 -19.20 -15.01
N GLY A 6 2.24 -17.91 -15.33
CA GLY A 6 1.03 -17.19 -15.73
C GLY A 6 0.40 -17.70 -17.03
N ASP A 7 1.22 -18.13 -17.99
CA ASP A 7 0.77 -18.75 -19.23
C ASP A 7 -0.04 -20.04 -18.96
N ARG A 8 0.14 -20.70 -17.80
CA ARG A 8 -0.65 -21.87 -17.39
C ARG A 8 -2.08 -21.55 -16.98
N PHE A 9 -2.37 -20.27 -16.77
CA PHE A 9 -3.69 -19.77 -16.41
C PHE A 9 -4.30 -18.93 -17.54
N ALA A 10 -3.64 -18.83 -18.71
CA ALA A 10 -4.16 -18.09 -19.84
C ALA A 10 -5.02 -18.97 -20.74
N ASP A 11 -6.24 -18.51 -21.06
CA ASP A 11 -7.12 -19.06 -22.10
C ASP A 11 -6.89 -18.40 -23.47
N THR A 12 -6.45 -17.14 -23.49
CA THR A 12 -6.05 -16.42 -24.70
C THR A 12 -4.93 -15.44 -24.41
N LYS A 13 -4.31 -14.92 -25.47
CA LYS A 13 -3.29 -13.88 -25.39
C LYS A 13 -3.90 -12.59 -24.83
N ARG A 14 -3.37 -12.11 -23.70
CA ARG A 14 -3.77 -10.85 -23.06
C ARG A 14 -2.56 -10.00 -22.74
N LEU A 15 -2.65 -8.73 -23.13
CA LEU A 15 -1.76 -7.68 -22.64
C LEU A 15 -2.10 -7.41 -21.17
N TYR A 16 -1.11 -7.46 -20.30
CA TYR A 16 -1.28 -7.16 -18.88
C TYR A 16 -0.34 -6.05 -18.39
N MET A 17 0.74 -5.78 -19.11
CA MET A 17 1.74 -4.80 -18.70
C MET A 17 2.55 -4.34 -19.92
N TYR A 18 2.99 -3.09 -19.92
CA TYR A 18 4.03 -2.61 -20.83
C TYR A 18 5.10 -1.83 -20.06
N SER A 19 6.29 -1.72 -20.65
CA SER A 19 7.44 -1.10 -19.97
C SER A 19 8.29 -0.26 -20.91
N HIS A 20 8.89 0.78 -20.37
CA HIS A 20 9.89 1.61 -21.03
C HIS A 20 11.24 1.45 -20.34
N ILE A 21 12.33 1.53 -21.11
CA ILE A 21 13.68 1.56 -20.56
C ILE A 21 14.22 2.96 -20.80
N ARG A 22 14.75 3.62 -19.77
CA ARG A 22 15.48 4.87 -19.95
C ARG A 22 16.79 4.56 -20.66
N ASN A 23 17.00 5.16 -21.82
CA ASN A 23 18.13 4.91 -22.70
C ASN A 23 18.58 6.21 -23.40
N GLY A 24 19.11 7.14 -22.61
CA GLY A 24 19.66 8.40 -23.09
C GLY A 24 20.06 9.35 -21.95
N PRO A 25 20.73 10.47 -22.29
CA PRO A 25 21.19 11.45 -21.30
C PRO A 25 20.05 12.19 -20.59
N ASN A 26 18.91 12.42 -21.24
CA ASN A 26 17.78 13.17 -20.65
C ASN A 26 16.92 12.27 -19.75
N HIS A 27 16.12 12.87 -18.87
CA HIS A 27 15.28 12.12 -17.93
C HIS A 27 14.11 11.38 -18.62
N ASP A 28 13.71 11.87 -19.79
CA ASP A 28 12.58 11.42 -20.61
C ASP A 28 13.00 10.64 -21.86
N ASP A 29 14.29 10.35 -22.03
CA ASP A 29 14.81 9.53 -23.12
C ASP A 29 14.45 8.05 -22.92
N PHE A 30 13.19 7.69 -23.20
CA PHE A 30 12.68 6.34 -23.08
C PHE A 30 12.67 5.60 -24.41
N THR A 31 12.98 4.30 -24.38
CA THR A 31 12.75 3.42 -25.53
C THR A 31 11.27 3.35 -25.87
N PRO A 32 10.91 2.95 -27.10
CA PRO A 32 9.56 2.49 -27.41
C PRO A 32 9.09 1.42 -26.41
N PRO A 33 7.77 1.34 -26.14
CA PRO A 33 7.23 0.42 -25.15
C PRO A 33 7.48 -1.04 -25.54
N ARG A 34 7.89 -1.84 -24.55
CA ARG A 34 7.89 -3.30 -24.62
C ARG A 34 6.60 -3.82 -23.99
N TYR A 35 5.84 -4.61 -24.73
CA TYR A 35 4.57 -5.19 -24.28
C TYR A 35 4.74 -6.60 -23.72
N TRP A 36 4.10 -6.89 -22.59
CA TRP A 36 4.15 -8.15 -21.87
C TRP A 36 2.79 -8.83 -21.89
N HIS A 37 2.78 -10.11 -22.26
CA HIS A 37 1.55 -10.86 -22.45
C HIS A 37 1.61 -12.17 -21.67
N PHE A 38 0.46 -12.58 -21.16
CA PHE A 38 0.19 -14.00 -20.91
C PHE A 38 -0.52 -14.54 -22.13
N GLU A 39 -0.14 -15.74 -22.54
CA GLU A 39 -0.79 -16.48 -23.61
C GLU A 39 -0.72 -17.98 -23.28
N PRO A 40 -1.67 -18.81 -23.74
CA PRO A 40 -1.65 -20.22 -23.41
C PRO A 40 -0.34 -20.87 -23.85
N ASP A 41 0.46 -21.37 -22.90
CA ASP A 41 1.67 -22.14 -23.16
C ASP A 41 1.82 -23.32 -22.19
N GLY A 42 2.56 -24.35 -22.59
CA GLY A 42 2.79 -25.59 -21.83
C GLY A 42 1.71 -26.68 -22.00
N PRO A 43 1.89 -27.85 -21.34
CA PRO A 43 1.08 -29.04 -21.57
C PRO A 43 -0.38 -28.99 -21.09
N MET A 44 -0.75 -28.05 -20.21
CA MET A 44 -2.10 -27.97 -19.66
C MET A 44 -2.36 -26.60 -19.05
N GLN A 45 -3.57 -26.07 -19.30
CA GLN A 45 -4.08 -24.84 -18.70
C GLN A 45 -5.08 -25.11 -17.58
N PHE A 46 -4.97 -24.35 -16.50
CA PHE A 46 -5.91 -24.34 -15.39
C PHE A 46 -6.82 -23.12 -15.51
N LEU A 47 -8.03 -23.33 -16.02
CA LEU A 47 -9.01 -22.26 -16.29
C LEU A 47 -10.20 -22.28 -15.31
N LYS A 48 -10.09 -23.03 -14.22
CA LYS A 48 -11.06 -23.03 -13.13
C LYS A 48 -10.86 -21.78 -12.25
N PRO A 49 -11.81 -21.41 -11.38
CA PRO A 49 -11.63 -20.29 -10.46
C PRO A 49 -10.33 -20.41 -9.65
N VAL A 50 -9.56 -19.32 -9.59
CA VAL A 50 -8.29 -19.21 -8.85
C VAL A 50 -8.37 -18.04 -7.90
N ILE A 51 -8.02 -18.25 -6.64
CA ILE A 51 -7.74 -17.17 -5.70
C ILE A 51 -6.24 -16.96 -5.61
N PHE A 52 -5.78 -15.76 -5.96
CA PHE A 52 -4.37 -15.38 -5.94
C PHE A 52 -4.10 -14.52 -4.71
N LEU A 53 -3.20 -14.95 -3.82
CA LEU A 53 -2.97 -14.27 -2.55
C LEU A 53 -1.77 -13.32 -2.63
N THR A 54 -1.97 -12.05 -2.29
CA THR A 54 -0.90 -11.05 -2.25
C THR A 54 -0.81 -10.34 -0.92
N ASN A 55 0.39 -9.84 -0.61
CA ASN A 55 0.59 -8.91 0.49
C ASN A 55 1.77 -7.96 0.18
N ARG A 56 2.09 -7.07 1.13
CA ARG A 56 3.18 -6.10 1.00
C ARG A 56 4.59 -6.70 0.86
N PHE A 57 4.76 -8.00 1.11
CA PHE A 57 6.00 -8.75 0.87
C PHE A 57 6.05 -9.43 -0.51
N SER A 58 4.97 -9.38 -1.29
CA SER A 58 5.00 -9.70 -2.72
C SER A 58 5.77 -8.59 -3.45
N ILE A 59 7.01 -8.87 -3.83
CA ILE A 59 7.98 -7.88 -4.33
C ILE A 59 8.52 -8.27 -5.72
N SER A 60 8.81 -7.29 -6.56
CA SER A 60 9.55 -7.43 -7.82
C SER A 60 8.83 -8.30 -8.85
N ALA A 61 9.38 -9.46 -9.21
CA ALA A 61 8.72 -10.36 -10.15
C ALA A 61 7.30 -10.77 -9.69
N ALA A 62 7.02 -10.72 -8.39
CA ALA A 62 5.68 -10.93 -7.83
C ALA A 62 4.72 -9.76 -8.10
N ASP A 63 5.20 -8.51 -8.13
CA ASP A 63 4.41 -7.33 -8.54
C ASP A 63 3.97 -7.50 -10.01
N CYS A 64 4.91 -7.82 -10.91
CA CYS A 64 4.61 -8.07 -12.32
C CYS A 64 3.69 -9.27 -12.52
N PHE A 65 3.86 -10.33 -11.72
CA PHE A 65 3.01 -11.52 -11.76
C PHE A 65 1.59 -11.20 -11.30
N ALA A 66 1.42 -10.37 -10.27
CA ALA A 66 0.11 -9.94 -9.79
C ALA A 66 -0.68 -9.17 -10.86
N LEU A 67 -0.03 -8.25 -11.61
CA LEU A 67 -0.68 -7.60 -12.76
C LEU A 67 -1.15 -8.61 -13.82
N GLY A 68 -0.29 -9.58 -14.14
CA GLY A 68 -0.63 -10.63 -15.10
C GLY A 68 -1.81 -11.48 -14.64
N MET A 69 -1.82 -11.90 -13.38
CA MET A 69 -2.89 -12.71 -12.80
C MET A 69 -4.21 -11.94 -12.71
N ARG A 70 -4.19 -10.65 -12.38
CA ARG A 70 -5.38 -9.78 -12.36
C ARG A 70 -6.01 -9.60 -13.74
N ALA A 71 -5.23 -9.68 -14.82
CA ALA A 71 -5.76 -9.58 -16.19
C ALA A 71 -6.53 -10.85 -16.65
N LEU A 72 -6.55 -11.92 -15.85
CA LEU A 72 -7.20 -13.18 -16.19
C LEU A 72 -8.61 -13.24 -15.58
N PRO A 73 -9.66 -13.56 -16.37
CA PRO A 73 -11.04 -13.36 -15.94
C PRO A 73 -11.54 -14.35 -14.88
N HIS A 74 -10.81 -15.43 -14.63
CA HIS A 74 -11.15 -16.47 -13.64
C HIS A 74 -10.26 -16.41 -12.40
N VAL A 75 -9.44 -15.38 -12.28
CA VAL A 75 -8.58 -15.14 -11.12
C VAL A 75 -9.18 -14.03 -10.27
N THR A 76 -9.15 -14.20 -8.95
CA THR A 76 -9.44 -13.13 -7.98
C THR A 76 -8.23 -12.93 -7.08
N ASN A 77 -7.63 -11.74 -7.14
CA ASN A 77 -6.55 -11.32 -6.27
C ASN A 77 -7.10 -10.92 -4.89
N LEU A 78 -6.62 -11.55 -3.82
CA LEU A 78 -7.12 -11.42 -2.46
C LEU A 78 -5.95 -11.14 -1.51
N GLY A 79 -6.09 -10.16 -0.61
CA GLY A 79 -5.06 -9.90 0.40
C GLY A 79 -4.77 -8.42 0.59
N ASP A 80 -3.50 -8.01 0.53
CA ASP A 80 -3.11 -6.60 0.46
C ASP A 80 -2.46 -6.29 -0.89
N ALA A 81 -2.30 -5.00 -1.17
CA ALA A 81 -1.50 -4.59 -2.31
C ALA A 81 -0.07 -5.10 -2.18
N THR A 82 0.57 -5.35 -3.31
CA THR A 82 1.97 -5.79 -3.37
C THR A 82 2.91 -4.64 -2.95
N SER A 83 4.22 -4.83 -3.05
CA SER A 83 5.19 -3.83 -2.58
C SER A 83 5.30 -2.58 -3.46
N GLY A 84 5.08 -2.73 -4.77
CA GLY A 84 5.28 -1.67 -5.75
C GLY A 84 6.73 -1.54 -6.21
N ALA A 85 7.54 -2.60 -6.19
CA ALA A 85 8.94 -2.55 -6.60
C ALA A 85 9.12 -3.13 -8.02
N TYR A 86 8.64 -2.44 -9.06
CA TYR A 86 8.64 -2.96 -10.43
C TYR A 86 9.96 -2.71 -11.14
N SER A 87 10.56 -1.52 -10.94
CA SER A 87 11.69 -1.06 -11.73
C SER A 87 12.89 -2.02 -11.63
N ASP A 88 13.38 -2.47 -12.78
CA ASP A 88 14.63 -3.21 -12.82
C ASP A 88 15.77 -2.27 -12.41
N SER A 89 16.70 -2.79 -11.61
CA SER A 89 17.88 -2.05 -11.21
C SER A 89 18.99 -2.19 -12.24
N MET A 90 19.48 -1.09 -12.79
CA MET A 90 20.74 -1.03 -13.52
C MET A 90 21.87 -0.72 -12.54
N GLY A 91 22.94 -1.51 -12.59
CA GLY A 91 24.09 -1.37 -11.69
C GLY A 91 25.32 -0.85 -12.41
N GLU A 92 26.03 0.09 -11.79
CA GLU A 92 27.30 0.64 -12.27
C GLU A 92 28.35 0.61 -11.16
N THR A 93 29.61 0.45 -11.55
CA THR A 93 30.75 0.53 -10.62
C THR A 93 31.46 1.86 -10.79
N LEU A 94 31.54 2.62 -9.71
CA LEU A 94 32.20 3.92 -9.67
C LEU A 94 33.73 3.76 -9.66
N PRO A 95 34.50 4.77 -10.11
CA PRO A 95 35.97 4.70 -10.15
C PRO A 95 36.64 4.42 -8.80
N ASN A 96 35.96 4.71 -7.68
CA ASN A 96 36.43 4.44 -6.32
C ASN A 96 36.08 3.01 -5.82
N GLY A 97 35.50 2.16 -6.67
CA GLY A 97 35.13 0.78 -6.36
C GLY A 97 33.76 0.62 -5.70
N TRP A 98 32.99 1.69 -5.49
CA TRP A 98 31.62 1.58 -5.00
C TRP A 98 30.67 1.11 -6.11
N SER A 99 29.63 0.37 -5.74
CA SER A 99 28.56 -0.01 -6.67
C SER A 99 27.30 0.80 -6.39
N VAL A 100 26.73 1.40 -7.42
CA VAL A 100 25.43 2.07 -7.37
C VAL A 100 24.42 1.27 -8.19
N ARG A 101 23.17 1.19 -7.71
CA ARG A 101 22.05 0.60 -8.44
C ARG A 101 20.89 1.58 -8.47
N MET A 102 20.32 1.80 -9.64
CA MET A 102 19.20 2.72 -9.84
C MET A 102 18.15 2.08 -10.73
N GLY A 103 16.87 2.37 -10.46
CA GLY A 103 15.78 1.99 -11.35
C GLY A 103 15.96 2.65 -12.72
N ASN A 104 15.88 1.87 -13.79
CA ASN A 104 15.99 2.40 -15.16
C ASN A 104 14.80 2.04 -16.06
N LYS A 105 13.72 1.51 -15.47
CA LYS A 105 12.51 1.14 -16.20
C LYS A 105 11.26 1.73 -15.59
N LEU A 106 10.32 2.06 -16.44
CA LEU A 106 8.93 2.33 -16.07
C LEU A 106 8.08 1.13 -16.46
N TYR A 107 7.16 0.74 -15.59
CA TYR A 107 6.20 -0.31 -15.83
C TYR A 107 4.78 0.23 -15.64
N PHE A 108 3.90 -0.14 -16.56
CA PHE A 108 2.51 0.25 -16.58
C PHE A 108 1.64 -0.99 -16.80
N ASP A 109 0.44 -1.03 -16.23
CA ASP A 109 -0.54 -2.06 -16.56
C ASP A 109 -1.11 -1.87 -17.99
N ASN A 110 -2.06 -2.72 -18.39
CA ASN A 110 -2.66 -2.67 -19.72
C ASN A 110 -3.58 -1.45 -19.97
N GLU A 111 -3.90 -0.68 -18.94
CA GLU A 111 -4.65 0.58 -19.00
C GLU A 111 -3.72 1.80 -18.91
N GLY A 112 -2.42 1.57 -18.73
CA GLY A 112 -1.40 2.60 -18.67
C GLY A 112 -1.13 3.16 -17.27
N ARG A 113 -1.53 2.44 -16.22
CA ARG A 113 -1.32 2.86 -14.83
C ARG A 113 0.00 2.32 -14.27
N GLY A 114 0.78 3.20 -13.65
CA GLY A 114 2.03 2.86 -12.98
C GLY A 114 1.78 2.48 -11.52
N TRP A 115 2.36 1.36 -11.09
CA TRP A 115 2.18 0.82 -9.73
C TRP A 115 3.48 0.83 -8.91
N GLU A 116 4.54 1.48 -9.41
CA GLU A 116 5.79 1.70 -8.67
C GLU A 116 5.53 2.50 -7.39
N GLY A 117 6.11 2.09 -6.26
CA GLY A 117 5.90 2.68 -4.93
C GLY A 117 4.53 2.38 -4.30
N ILE A 118 3.55 1.90 -5.07
CA ILE A 118 2.16 1.68 -4.64
C ILE A 118 1.85 0.19 -4.46
N GLY A 119 2.25 -0.64 -5.43
CA GLY A 119 1.92 -2.06 -5.53
C GLY A 119 0.65 -2.35 -6.31
N THR A 120 0.59 -3.52 -6.96
CA THR A 120 -0.63 -4.06 -7.58
C THR A 120 -1.72 -4.16 -6.51
N PRO A 121 -2.89 -3.54 -6.73
CA PRO A 121 -4.01 -3.68 -5.80
C PRO A 121 -4.62 -5.09 -5.87
N PRO A 122 -5.16 -5.61 -4.75
CA PRO A 122 -6.01 -6.79 -4.77
C PRO A 122 -7.40 -6.44 -5.33
N ASP A 123 -8.13 -7.42 -5.83
CA ASP A 123 -9.55 -7.29 -6.14
C ASP A 123 -10.36 -7.18 -4.86
N LEU A 124 -9.99 -7.95 -3.83
CA LEU A 124 -10.57 -7.88 -2.50
C LEU A 124 -9.49 -7.74 -1.43
N ARG A 125 -9.55 -6.64 -0.67
CA ARG A 125 -8.58 -6.40 0.39
C ARG A 125 -8.98 -7.08 1.70
N VAL A 126 -8.14 -7.97 2.20
CA VAL A 126 -8.24 -8.62 3.51
C VAL A 126 -6.83 -8.78 4.09
N VAL A 127 -6.64 -8.43 5.36
CA VAL A 127 -5.34 -8.56 6.01
C VAL A 127 -5.49 -9.16 7.39
N ASN A 128 -4.51 -9.98 7.78
CA ASN A 128 -4.43 -10.50 9.14
C ASN A 128 -4.09 -9.37 10.12
N THR A 129 -4.80 -9.31 11.24
CA THR A 129 -4.40 -8.47 12.37
C THR A 129 -3.33 -9.17 13.22
N LYS A 130 -2.71 -8.44 14.15
CA LYS A 130 -1.76 -9.04 15.09
C LYS A 130 -2.42 -10.12 15.94
N GLU A 131 -3.69 -9.91 16.30
CA GLU A 131 -4.50 -10.82 17.10
C GLU A 131 -4.89 -12.06 16.31
N ASP A 132 -5.11 -11.95 15.00
CA ASP A 132 -5.35 -13.12 14.14
C ASP A 132 -4.10 -14.01 14.11
N ILE A 133 -2.93 -13.40 13.86
CA ILE A 133 -1.64 -14.10 13.86
C ILE A 133 -1.37 -14.74 15.22
N ALA A 134 -1.62 -14.02 16.33
CA ALA A 134 -1.41 -14.54 17.68
C ALA A 134 -2.31 -15.75 18.00
N ARG A 135 -3.47 -15.87 17.35
CA ARG A 135 -4.39 -17.00 17.47
C ARG A 135 -4.15 -18.10 16.43
N GLY A 136 -3.16 -17.95 15.55
CA GLY A 136 -2.90 -18.90 14.46
C GLY A 136 -3.99 -18.89 13.38
N VAL A 137 -4.73 -17.78 13.24
CA VAL A 137 -5.80 -17.61 12.25
C VAL A 137 -5.26 -16.85 11.04
N ASP A 138 -5.45 -17.40 9.84
CA ASP A 138 -5.18 -16.72 8.57
C ASP A 138 -6.50 -16.38 7.86
N LYS A 139 -6.99 -15.16 8.09
CA LYS A 139 -8.24 -14.67 7.50
C LYS A 139 -8.18 -14.60 5.98
N VAL A 140 -7.01 -14.34 5.41
CA VAL A 140 -6.85 -14.26 3.96
C VAL A 140 -7.08 -15.64 3.34
N LEU A 141 -6.48 -16.67 3.94
CA LEU A 141 -6.64 -18.05 3.51
C LEU A 141 -8.06 -18.58 3.77
N GLU A 142 -8.63 -18.31 4.94
CA GLU A 142 -10.00 -18.73 5.29
C GLU A 142 -11.02 -18.15 4.30
N LEU A 143 -10.90 -16.85 4.00
CA LEU A 143 -11.77 -16.20 3.03
C LEU A 143 -11.56 -16.75 1.61
N ALA A 144 -10.33 -17.07 1.20
CA ALA A 144 -10.07 -17.71 -0.09
C ALA A 144 -10.81 -19.04 -0.24
N ILE A 145 -10.80 -19.87 0.82
CA ILE A 145 -11.49 -21.16 0.86
C ILE A 145 -13.01 -20.95 0.82
N GLU A 146 -13.52 -20.00 1.60
CA GLU A 146 -14.95 -19.65 1.60
C GLU A 146 -15.44 -19.23 0.21
N ILE A 147 -14.67 -18.38 -0.47
CA ILE A 147 -14.97 -17.93 -1.83
C ILE A 147 -15.03 -19.12 -2.80
N LEU A 148 -14.03 -20.00 -2.78
CA LEU A 148 -14.00 -21.17 -3.67
C LEU A 148 -15.17 -22.13 -3.41
N ASN A 149 -15.59 -22.28 -2.15
CA ASN A 149 -16.72 -23.13 -1.78
C ASN A 149 -18.09 -22.50 -2.11
N SER A 150 -18.17 -21.17 -2.14
CA SER A 150 -19.42 -20.43 -2.38
C SER A 150 -19.76 -20.26 -3.87
N GLY A 151 -18.85 -20.67 -4.77
CA GLY A 151 -18.96 -20.46 -6.20
C GLY A 151 -18.23 -19.19 -6.66
N PRO A 152 -17.86 -19.09 -7.96
CA PRO A 152 -17.03 -18.00 -8.45
C PRO A 152 -17.66 -16.64 -8.18
N ILE A 153 -16.88 -15.74 -7.58
CA ILE A 153 -17.23 -14.32 -7.51
C ILE A 153 -17.28 -13.82 -8.95
N ALA A 154 -18.41 -13.23 -9.35
CA ALA A 154 -18.51 -12.52 -10.62
C ALA A 154 -17.38 -11.49 -10.70
N LEU A 155 -16.70 -11.45 -11.85
CA LEU A 155 -15.72 -10.41 -12.23
C LEU A 155 -16.16 -9.05 -11.67
N GLN A 156 -15.32 -8.44 -10.83
CA GLN A 156 -15.53 -7.04 -10.54
C GLN A 156 -15.05 -6.26 -11.76
N ASP A 157 -15.96 -5.53 -12.40
CA ASP A 157 -15.58 -4.26 -13.01
C ASP A 157 -14.79 -3.51 -11.95
N GLU A 158 -13.54 -3.12 -12.27
CA GLU A 158 -12.60 -2.37 -11.44
C GLU A 158 -13.31 -1.70 -10.24
N PRO A 159 -13.16 -2.22 -9.00
CA PRO A 159 -13.90 -1.67 -7.89
C PRO A 159 -13.63 -0.17 -7.84
N SER A 160 -14.68 0.65 -7.78
CA SER A 160 -14.56 2.12 -7.73
C SER A 160 -13.66 2.63 -6.60
N SER A 161 -13.34 1.78 -5.62
CA SER A 161 -12.30 2.00 -4.60
C SER A 161 -10.85 1.93 -5.10
N VAL A 162 -10.61 1.50 -6.34
CA VAL A 162 -9.29 1.42 -7.02
C VAL A 162 -9.08 2.60 -7.96
N LEU A 163 -10.13 3.27 -8.44
CA LEU A 163 -10.01 4.51 -9.22
C LEU A 163 -9.24 5.58 -8.47
N ASN A 164 -9.47 5.70 -7.17
CA ASN A 164 -8.85 6.75 -6.39
C ASN A 164 -7.47 6.34 -5.82
N ALA A 165 -7.14 5.04 -5.77
CA ALA A 165 -5.80 4.57 -5.43
C ALA A 165 -4.75 4.97 -6.50
N GLN A 166 -5.20 5.66 -7.55
CA GLN A 166 -4.44 6.24 -8.66
C GLN A 166 -4.10 7.72 -8.42
N GLU A 167 -4.67 8.36 -7.40
CA GLU A 167 -4.39 9.75 -7.10
C GLU A 167 -3.61 9.87 -5.79
N SER A 168 -2.52 10.65 -5.84
CA SER A 168 -1.70 10.94 -4.66
C SER A 168 -2.54 11.66 -3.62
N LEU A 169 -2.53 11.15 -2.38
CA LEU A 169 -3.12 11.88 -1.26
C LEU A 169 -2.47 13.26 -1.10
N ALA A 170 -1.16 13.36 -1.33
CA ALA A 170 -0.44 14.63 -1.24
C ALA A 170 -0.96 15.62 -2.31
N ASP A 171 -1.06 15.19 -3.57
CA ASP A 171 -1.56 16.08 -4.63
C ASP A 171 -3.01 16.51 -4.38
N ASN A 172 -3.86 15.61 -3.88
CA ASN A 172 -5.25 15.96 -3.56
C ASN A 172 -5.37 16.86 -2.33
N LEU A 173 -4.55 16.65 -1.30
CA LEU A 173 -4.46 17.57 -0.17
C LEU A 173 -4.00 18.96 -0.64
N GLU A 174 -2.99 19.04 -1.50
CA GLU A 174 -2.52 20.31 -2.05
C GLU A 174 -3.60 21.02 -2.86
N LYS A 175 -4.26 20.32 -3.78
CA LYS A 175 -5.41 20.86 -4.55
C LYS A 175 -6.52 21.33 -3.62
N ALA A 176 -6.89 20.53 -2.62
CA ALA A 176 -7.97 20.86 -1.69
C ALA A 176 -7.62 22.07 -0.81
N ILE A 177 -6.40 22.11 -0.24
CA ILE A 177 -5.90 23.26 0.54
C ILE A 177 -5.97 24.53 -0.30
N ASN A 178 -5.55 24.48 -1.56
CA ASN A 178 -5.56 25.63 -2.46
C ASN A 178 -6.97 26.05 -2.90
N THR A 179 -7.95 25.14 -2.90
CA THR A 179 -9.32 25.40 -3.37
C THR A 179 -10.28 25.82 -2.26
N VAL A 180 -10.28 25.08 -1.13
CA VAL A 180 -11.27 25.21 -0.06
C VAL A 180 -10.67 25.58 1.30
N GLY A 181 -9.35 25.68 1.40
CA GLY A 181 -8.63 26.00 2.63
C GLY A 181 -8.50 24.81 3.60
N ILE A 182 -7.50 24.88 4.49
CA ILE A 182 -7.09 23.74 5.33
C ILE A 182 -8.18 23.23 6.26
N ASP A 183 -9.02 24.10 6.85
CA ASP A 183 -10.06 23.69 7.80
C ASP A 183 -11.18 22.89 7.13
N SER A 184 -11.51 23.24 5.88
CA SER A 184 -12.47 22.49 5.06
C SER A 184 -11.84 21.17 4.59
N THR A 185 -10.58 21.21 4.18
CA THR A 185 -9.82 20.02 3.76
C THR A 185 -9.73 18.99 4.89
N VAL A 186 -9.30 19.37 6.10
CA VAL A 186 -9.20 18.44 7.23
C VAL A 186 -10.55 17.80 7.55
N LYS A 187 -11.66 18.56 7.51
CA LYS A 187 -13.00 18.00 7.73
C LYS A 187 -13.42 16.99 6.65
N LEU A 188 -13.13 17.27 5.38
CA LEU A 188 -13.37 16.35 4.28
C LEU A 188 -12.60 15.05 4.52
N PHE A 189 -11.30 15.15 4.79
CA PHE A 189 -10.42 13.99 4.95
C PHE A 189 -10.64 13.21 6.26
N ASP A 190 -11.04 13.85 7.37
CA ASP A 190 -11.38 13.13 8.61
C ASP A 190 -12.64 12.27 8.45
N SER A 191 -13.56 12.65 7.56
CA SER A 191 -14.74 11.86 7.24
C SER A 191 -14.42 10.62 6.39
N GLU A 192 -13.33 10.68 5.61
CA GLU A 192 -12.87 9.62 4.71
C GLU A 192 -11.79 8.71 5.33
N ILE A 193 -10.93 9.26 6.19
CA ILE A 193 -9.86 8.56 6.91
C ILE A 193 -10.37 8.24 8.32
N LYS A 194 -11.10 7.14 8.49
CA LYS A 194 -11.52 6.70 9.83
C LYS A 194 -10.31 6.17 10.64
N PRO A 195 -10.01 6.71 11.84
CA PRO A 195 -9.05 6.07 12.72
C PRO A 195 -9.58 4.69 13.15
N ARG A 196 -8.68 3.71 13.32
CA ARG A 196 -9.06 2.41 13.92
C ARG A 196 -9.74 2.66 15.27
N PRO A 197 -10.89 2.02 15.56
CA PRO A 197 -11.44 2.05 16.91
C PRO A 197 -10.43 1.46 17.89
N SER A 198 -10.13 2.17 18.98
CA SER A 198 -9.28 1.70 20.08
C SER A 198 -9.98 0.72 21.02
N THR A 199 -11.27 0.44 20.80
CA THR A 199 -12.06 -0.54 21.55
C THR A 199 -12.93 -1.35 20.60
N ILE A 200 -12.67 -2.65 20.53
CA ILE A 200 -13.50 -3.63 19.84
C ILE A 200 -14.63 -4.00 20.81
N ARG A 201 -15.89 -3.81 20.42
CA ARG A 201 -17.01 -4.47 21.11
C ARG A 201 -16.87 -5.98 20.86
N PRO A 202 -16.88 -6.84 21.88
CA PRO A 202 -16.87 -8.28 21.67
C PRO A 202 -18.10 -8.64 20.84
N ILE A 203 -17.89 -9.32 19.72
CA ILE A 203 -18.95 -10.09 19.08
C ILE A 203 -19.11 -11.32 19.97
N GLU A 204 -20.14 -11.37 20.81
CA GLU A 204 -20.50 -12.58 21.53
C GLU A 204 -20.96 -13.61 20.49
N PHE A 205 -20.13 -14.62 20.27
CA PHE A 205 -20.44 -15.77 19.43
C PHE A 205 -20.78 -16.93 20.35
N ASP A 206 -22.05 -17.30 20.39
CA ASP A 206 -22.55 -18.37 21.25
C ASP A 206 -22.07 -19.73 20.71
N TRP A 207 -21.09 -20.32 21.39
CA TRP A 207 -20.51 -21.62 21.04
C TRP A 207 -21.31 -22.73 21.71
N THR A 208 -22.20 -23.39 20.96
CA THR A 208 -22.62 -24.75 21.30
C THR A 208 -21.97 -25.74 20.31
N PRO A 209 -21.10 -26.65 20.78
CA PRO A 209 -20.44 -27.61 19.89
C PRO A 209 -21.37 -28.81 19.67
N SER A 210 -22.07 -28.86 18.53
CA SER A 210 -22.66 -30.10 18.04
C SER A 210 -21.80 -30.67 16.91
N LEU A 211 -21.14 -31.79 17.19
CA LEU A 211 -20.51 -32.67 16.21
C LEU A 211 -21.60 -33.24 15.29
N THR A 212 -21.77 -32.67 14.11
CA THR A 212 -22.48 -33.30 12.99
C THR A 212 -21.66 -33.17 11.70
N PRO A 213 -21.72 -34.16 10.78
CA PRO A 213 -20.94 -34.14 9.54
C PRO A 213 -21.28 -32.90 8.71
N TYR A 214 -20.26 -32.31 8.08
CA TYR A 214 -20.35 -31.18 7.16
C TYR A 214 -21.47 -31.41 6.11
N SER A 215 -22.68 -30.95 6.40
CA SER A 215 -23.74 -30.80 5.40
C SER A 215 -23.66 -29.39 4.86
N SER A 216 -23.60 -29.29 3.54
CA SER A 216 -23.76 -28.07 2.74
C SER A 216 -24.81 -27.11 3.31
N ALA A 217 -24.37 -26.12 4.08
CA ALA A 217 -25.15 -24.94 4.40
C ALA A 217 -24.46 -23.77 3.69
N PHE A 218 -25.10 -23.33 2.61
CA PHE A 218 -24.72 -22.18 1.81
C PHE A 218 -24.33 -21.00 2.73
N ALA A 219 -23.14 -20.42 2.52
CA ALA A 219 -22.86 -19.09 3.02
C ALA A 219 -23.98 -18.18 2.48
N SER A 220 -24.80 -17.64 3.37
CA SER A 220 -25.95 -16.84 2.97
C SER A 220 -25.48 -15.63 2.16
N GLU A 221 -26.29 -15.15 1.22
CA GLU A 221 -26.02 -13.92 0.46
C GLU A 221 -25.78 -12.72 1.38
N ALA A 222 -26.28 -12.78 2.62
CA ALA A 222 -26.01 -11.84 3.70
C ALA A 222 -24.56 -11.92 4.21
N THR A 223 -23.97 -13.12 4.34
CA THR A 223 -22.56 -13.31 4.70
C THR A 223 -21.65 -12.71 3.63
N LEU A 224 -21.90 -13.01 2.35
CA LEU A 224 -21.14 -12.41 1.22
C LEU A 224 -21.32 -10.88 1.12
N ARG A 225 -22.52 -10.35 1.38
CA ARG A 225 -22.75 -8.90 1.51
C ARG A 225 -22.02 -8.30 2.70
N GLN A 226 -22.00 -8.99 3.83
CA GLN A 226 -21.33 -8.55 5.04
C GLN A 226 -19.81 -8.56 4.85
N SER A 227 -19.24 -9.56 4.17
CA SER A 227 -17.82 -9.59 3.77
C SER A 227 -17.48 -8.47 2.77
N ARG A 228 -18.37 -8.19 1.80
CA ARG A 228 -18.28 -7.03 0.89
C ARG A 228 -18.38 -5.68 1.62
N PHE A 229 -19.09 -5.63 2.74
CA PHE A 229 -19.27 -4.43 3.58
C PHE A 229 -18.16 -4.28 4.65
N GLN A 230 -17.56 -5.40 5.09
CA GLN A 230 -16.47 -5.49 6.06
C GLN A 230 -15.09 -5.34 5.41
N ALA A 231 -14.98 -5.48 4.08
CA ALA A 231 -13.84 -4.98 3.34
C ALA A 231 -13.71 -3.48 3.66
N GLU A 232 -12.74 -3.15 4.52
CA GLU A 232 -12.51 -1.78 4.99
C GLU A 232 -12.44 -0.86 3.75
N LYS A 233 -13.44 0.01 3.59
CA LYS A 233 -13.32 1.17 2.70
C LYS A 233 -12.20 2.03 3.27
N ARG A 234 -10.98 1.82 2.77
CA ARG A 234 -9.86 2.71 3.03
C ARG A 234 -10.09 4.03 2.29
N PRO A 235 -9.45 5.12 2.75
CA PRO A 235 -9.50 6.38 2.03
C PRO A 235 -9.11 6.15 0.58
N ALA A 236 -9.82 6.87 -0.26
CA ALA A 236 -9.80 6.80 -1.70
C ALA A 236 -8.37 6.79 -2.29
N TYR A 237 -7.42 7.49 -1.68
CA TYR A 237 -6.11 7.84 -2.24
C TYR A 237 -4.97 6.85 -1.92
N TYR A 238 -3.95 6.76 -2.79
CA TYR A 238 -2.67 6.16 -2.36
C TYR A 238 -1.92 7.16 -1.48
N ILE A 239 -1.23 6.62 -0.49
CA ILE A 239 -0.54 7.41 0.51
C ILE A 239 0.92 6.97 0.44
N ASP A 240 1.81 7.94 0.27
CA ASP A 240 3.24 7.76 0.36
C ASP A 240 3.81 8.76 1.36
N ILE A 241 4.68 8.26 2.23
CA ILE A 241 5.23 9.06 3.33
C ILE A 241 6.20 10.13 2.82
N GLU A 242 6.90 9.87 1.71
CA GLU A 242 7.84 10.82 1.10
C GLU A 242 7.09 11.93 0.38
N GLU A 243 6.02 11.62 -0.34
CA GLU A 243 5.15 12.61 -0.97
C GLU A 243 4.52 13.55 0.05
N MET A 244 4.04 13.00 1.17
CA MET A 244 3.48 13.81 2.26
C MET A 244 4.53 14.71 2.92
N ASP A 245 5.76 14.19 3.13
CA ASP A 245 6.90 14.99 3.63
C ASP A 245 7.28 16.10 2.61
N MET A 246 7.30 15.78 1.32
CA MET A 246 7.58 16.74 0.24
C MET A 246 6.52 17.84 0.19
N LEU A 247 5.23 17.51 0.27
CA LEU A 247 4.15 18.48 0.34
C LEU A 247 4.29 19.39 1.56
N ALA A 248 4.52 18.81 2.74
CA ALA A 248 4.70 19.60 3.96
C ALA A 248 5.91 20.55 3.84
N ASN A 249 6.99 20.12 3.18
CA ASN A 249 8.14 20.99 2.90
C ASN A 249 7.80 22.12 1.92
N ARG A 250 7.03 21.86 0.85
CA ARG A 250 6.53 22.91 -0.06
C ARG A 250 5.66 23.93 0.68
N LEU A 251 4.73 23.47 1.52
CA LEU A 251 3.86 24.34 2.31
C LEU A 251 4.68 25.21 3.28
N LYS A 252 5.68 24.65 3.96
CA LYS A 252 6.60 25.44 4.81
C LYS A 252 7.35 26.52 4.04
N GLN A 253 7.80 26.25 2.80
CA GLN A 253 8.46 27.24 1.95
C GLN A 253 7.51 28.36 1.49
N GLN A 254 6.19 28.11 1.52
CA GLN A 254 5.14 29.10 1.24
C GLN A 254 4.66 29.82 2.51
N ASP A 255 5.38 29.72 3.63
CA ASP A 255 4.96 30.21 4.96
C ASP A 255 3.63 29.63 5.49
N LYS A 256 3.15 28.53 4.91
CA LYS A 256 1.94 27.78 5.29
C LYS A 256 2.24 26.73 6.35
N MET A 257 2.77 27.17 7.50
CA MET A 257 3.24 26.28 8.57
C MET A 257 2.11 25.43 9.18
N ARG A 258 0.93 26.02 9.35
CA ARG A 258 -0.24 25.31 9.90
C ARG A 258 -0.67 24.16 9.00
N GLU A 259 -0.70 24.39 7.69
CA GLU A 259 -1.08 23.40 6.69
C GLU A 259 -0.07 22.25 6.63
N ALA A 260 1.23 22.56 6.71
CA ALA A 260 2.27 21.55 6.78
C ALA A 260 2.12 20.63 8.01
N ILE A 261 1.74 21.19 9.16
CA ILE A 261 1.46 20.41 10.38
C ILE A 261 0.27 19.47 10.17
N GLU A 262 -0.83 19.97 9.60
CA GLU A 262 -2.03 19.14 9.37
C GLU A 262 -1.79 18.00 8.37
N VAL A 263 -1.04 18.24 7.30
CA VAL A 263 -0.62 17.19 6.35
C VAL A 263 0.16 16.09 7.09
N LEU A 264 1.13 16.47 7.92
CA LEU A 264 1.97 15.50 8.64
C LEU A 264 1.22 14.75 9.76
N LYS A 265 0.20 15.37 10.37
CA LYS A 265 -0.72 14.66 11.27
C LYS A 265 -1.48 13.55 10.55
N ILE A 266 -1.90 13.77 9.30
CA ILE A 266 -2.52 12.74 8.47
C ILE A 266 -1.53 11.60 8.24
N SER A 267 -0.26 11.89 7.92
CA SER A 267 0.79 10.85 7.78
C SER A 267 0.92 10.00 9.04
N VAL A 268 0.96 10.61 10.23
CA VAL A 268 1.01 9.87 11.51
C VAL A 268 -0.24 9.02 11.74
N LYS A 269 -1.43 9.54 11.41
CA LYS A 269 -2.70 8.82 11.52
C LYS A 269 -2.73 7.59 10.62
N VAL A 270 -2.15 7.68 9.43
CA VAL A 270 -2.11 6.62 8.42
C VAL A 270 -1.00 5.59 8.73
N TYR A 271 0.16 6.04 9.21
CA TYR A 271 1.32 5.20 9.52
C TYR A 271 1.73 5.26 11.01
N PRO A 272 0.88 4.79 11.94
CA PRO A 272 1.13 4.93 13.38
C PRO A 272 2.30 4.07 13.90
N LEU A 273 2.87 3.19 13.06
CA LEU A 273 4.02 2.34 13.40
C LEU A 273 5.29 2.71 12.61
N GLU A 274 5.25 3.76 11.78
CA GLU A 274 6.39 4.19 10.98
C GLU A 274 7.06 5.39 11.63
N TYR A 275 8.32 5.24 12.04
CA TYR A 275 9.05 6.29 12.75
C TYR A 275 9.21 7.56 11.88
N ARG A 276 9.30 7.42 10.55
CA ARG A 276 9.47 8.56 9.63
C ARG A 276 8.30 9.54 9.70
N ALA A 277 7.07 9.06 9.93
CA ALA A 277 5.88 9.90 9.99
C ALA A 277 5.96 10.85 11.20
N TYR A 278 6.42 10.30 12.32
CA TYR A 278 6.68 11.06 13.55
C TYR A 278 7.87 12.00 13.40
N ALA A 279 8.91 11.63 12.64
CA ALA A 279 10.09 12.46 12.43
C ALA A 279 9.76 13.77 11.68
N GLY A 280 9.04 13.67 10.56
CA GLY A 280 8.61 14.85 9.79
C GLY A 280 7.74 15.80 10.62
N LEU A 281 6.82 15.25 11.42
CA LEU A 281 5.94 16.03 12.30
C LEU A 281 6.70 16.66 13.47
N ALA A 282 7.63 15.93 14.11
CA ALA A 282 8.46 16.44 15.20
C ALA A 282 9.32 17.63 14.76
N GLU A 283 10.01 17.51 13.62
CA GLU A 283 10.82 18.59 13.06
C GLU A 283 10.00 19.81 12.69
N THR A 284 8.76 19.60 12.24
CA THR A 284 7.86 20.69 11.88
C THR A 284 7.34 21.42 13.13
N TYR A 285 6.96 20.70 14.19
CA TYR A 285 6.62 21.30 15.48
C TYR A 285 7.79 22.04 16.12
N GLU A 286 9.00 21.49 16.04
CA GLU A 286 10.22 22.14 16.51
C GLU A 286 10.40 23.51 15.83
N LYS A 287 10.25 23.56 14.50
CA LYS A 287 10.35 24.81 13.72
C LYS A 287 9.22 25.80 14.04
N ASN A 288 8.02 25.31 14.33
CA ASN A 288 6.89 26.15 14.72
C ASN A 288 6.99 26.68 16.17
N GLY A 289 7.92 26.17 16.97
CA GLY A 289 8.10 26.53 18.39
C GLY A 289 7.28 25.69 19.36
N ASP A 290 6.50 24.71 18.87
CA ASP A 290 5.66 23.81 19.66
C ASP A 290 6.50 22.71 20.35
N THR A 291 7.33 23.13 21.31
CA THR A 291 8.39 22.31 21.91
C THR A 291 7.85 21.01 22.53
N GLU A 292 6.71 21.05 23.23
CA GLU A 292 6.12 19.85 23.86
C GLU A 292 5.61 18.85 22.81
N LEU A 293 4.95 19.33 21.76
CA LEU A 293 4.48 18.47 20.67
C LEU A 293 5.64 17.87 19.89
N ALA A 294 6.72 18.64 19.66
CA ALA A 294 7.94 18.12 19.08
C ALA A 294 8.54 17.01 19.94
N LYS A 295 8.64 17.22 21.26
CA LYS A 295 9.16 16.24 22.22
C LYS A 295 8.36 14.93 22.20
N MET A 296 7.03 15.00 22.23
CA MET A 296 6.16 13.82 22.14
C MET A 296 6.40 12.99 20.87
N ASN A 297 6.54 13.65 19.72
CA ASN A 297 6.77 12.97 18.45
C ASN A 297 8.21 12.41 18.36
N TYR A 298 9.22 13.12 18.88
CA TYR A 298 10.58 12.60 18.97
C TYR A 298 10.70 11.37 19.88
N PHE A 299 9.91 11.26 20.96
CA PHE A 299 9.81 10.01 21.72
C PHE A 299 9.30 8.86 20.85
N LYS A 300 8.28 9.08 20.02
CA LYS A 300 7.77 8.07 19.09
C LYS A 300 8.80 7.67 18.04
N VAL A 301 9.61 8.61 17.54
CA VAL A 301 10.76 8.30 16.69
C VAL A 301 11.71 7.35 17.42
N MET A 302 12.05 7.63 18.67
CA MET A 302 12.98 6.79 19.44
C MET A 302 12.43 5.38 19.74
N GLU A 303 11.12 5.28 19.96
CA GLU A 303 10.38 4.04 20.24
C GLU A 303 10.28 3.13 19.01
N LEU A 304 9.91 3.68 17.86
CA LEU A 304 9.57 2.91 16.65
C LEU A 304 10.76 2.66 15.73
N ASN A 305 11.80 3.48 15.80
CA ASN A 305 12.93 3.43 14.87
C ASN A 305 13.79 2.15 15.06
N PRO A 306 13.98 1.33 14.01
CA PRO A 306 14.68 0.06 14.10
C PRO A 306 16.22 0.18 14.12
N ARG A 307 16.79 1.36 13.82
CA ARG A 307 18.22 1.70 13.92
C ARG A 307 19.17 0.79 13.13
N ARG A 308 18.70 0.22 12.02
CA ARG A 308 19.43 -0.68 11.12
C ARG A 308 20.27 0.11 10.12
N SER A 309 19.68 1.12 9.49
CA SER A 309 20.36 1.96 8.49
C SER A 309 21.06 3.17 9.12
N GLN A 310 21.99 3.78 8.38
CA GLN A 310 22.65 5.02 8.84
C GLN A 310 21.65 6.17 8.99
N ARG A 311 20.68 6.27 8.07
CA ARG A 311 19.60 7.26 8.12
C ARG A 311 18.73 7.09 9.37
N GLU A 312 18.37 5.86 9.71
CA GLU A 312 17.64 5.54 10.94
C GLU A 312 18.42 5.94 12.19
N LYS A 313 19.72 5.63 12.25
CA LYS A 313 20.59 6.02 13.37
C LYS A 313 20.67 7.55 13.53
N GLN A 314 20.77 8.28 12.42
CA GLN A 314 20.78 9.75 12.43
C GLN A 314 19.46 10.33 12.96
N ALA A 315 18.32 9.82 12.49
CA ALA A 315 17.01 10.24 12.98
C ALA A 315 16.83 9.95 14.48
N TYR A 316 17.33 8.80 14.95
CA TYR A 316 17.33 8.44 16.37
C TYR A 316 18.18 9.40 17.22
N GLU A 317 19.42 9.66 16.81
CA GLU A 317 20.31 10.54 17.59
C GLU A 317 19.81 11.99 17.57
N ARG A 318 19.25 12.48 16.47
CA ARG A 318 18.59 13.81 16.42
C ARG A 318 17.48 13.93 17.47
N ALA A 319 16.58 12.95 17.52
CA ALA A 319 15.47 12.92 18.47
C ALA A 319 15.97 12.94 19.92
N LYS A 320 16.98 12.11 20.21
CA LYS A 320 17.62 12.02 21.52
C LYS A 320 18.34 13.30 21.92
N GLU A 321 19.06 13.95 21.01
CA GLU A 321 19.72 15.24 21.25
C GLU A 321 18.72 16.36 21.55
N PHE A 322 17.60 16.40 20.82
CA PHE A 322 16.55 17.38 21.06
C PHE A 322 15.97 17.25 22.48
N ILE A 323 15.62 16.03 22.88
CA ILE A 323 15.06 15.75 24.22
C ILE A 323 16.07 16.15 25.31
N LYS A 324 17.34 15.74 25.17
CA LYS A 324 18.39 16.08 26.14
C LYS A 324 18.54 17.59 26.34
N LYS A 325 18.61 18.36 25.25
CA LYS A 325 18.76 19.83 25.32
C LYS A 325 17.59 20.55 25.99
N LYS A 326 16.42 19.91 26.06
CA LYS A 326 15.19 20.49 26.64
C LYS A 326 14.93 20.03 28.06
N ASP A 327 15.47 18.88 28.48
CA ASP A 327 15.46 18.46 29.89
C ASP A 327 16.50 19.21 30.73
N ASP A 328 17.54 19.77 30.09
CA ASP A 328 18.59 20.58 30.73
C ASP A 328 18.24 22.09 30.89
N LYS A 329 17.00 22.52 30.56
CA LYS A 329 16.54 23.93 30.60
C LYS A 329 15.33 24.11 31.51
#